data_AF-A0A3D0V8G9-F1
#
_entry.id   AF-A0A3D0V8G9-F1
#
_cell.length_a   1.000
_cell.length_b   1.000
_cell.length_c   1.000
_cell.angle_alpha   90.00
_cell.angle_beta   90.00
_cell.angle_gamma   90.00
#
_symmetry.space_group_name_H-M   'P 1'
#
loop_
_entity.id
_entity.type
_entity.pdbx_description
1 polymer ?
#
loop_
_entity_poly.entity_id
_entity_poly.type
_entity_poly.pdbx_seq_one_letter_code
_entity_poly.pdbx_strand_id
1 'polypeptide(L)' 'MRLQHLQAFLALAEELNFRLAAARPCLSQPGLSEQLQDLERELGVRLF' A
#
# COMPACT_ATOMS: atom_id res chain seq x y z
N MET A 1 -11.11 6.77 1.40
CA MET A 1 -10.05 6.25 2.29
C MET A 1 -10.57 4.97 2.90
N ARG A 2 -9.85 3.85 2.78
CA ARG A 2 -10.23 2.54 3.34
C ARG A 2 -9.09 1.98 4.19
N LEU A 3 -9.39 1.13 5.19
CA LEU A 3 -8.38 0.53 6.07
C LEU A 3 -7.28 -0.20 5.30
N GLN A 4 -7.64 -0.89 4.21
CA GLN A 4 -6.68 -1.57 3.33
C GLN A 4 -5.64 -0.61 2.73
N HIS A 5 -5.98 0.64 2.41
CA HIS A 5 -5.03 1.63 1.88
C HIS A 5 -3.97 1.99 2.95
N LEU A 6 -4.39 2.13 4.20
CA LEU A 6 -3.48 2.42 5.33
C LEU A 6 -2.62 1.21 5.66
N GLN A 7 -3.15 -0.01 5.58
CA GLN A 7 -2.38 -1.24 5.76
C GLN A 7 -1.32 -1.41 4.68
N ALA A 8 -1.68 -1.16 3.42
CA ALA A 8 -0.76 -1.14 2.29
C ALA A 8 0.36 -0.10 2.46
N PHE A 9 0.00 1.11 2.87
CA PHE A 9 0.94 2.19 3.17
C PHE A 9 1.92 1.82 4.28
N LEU A 10 1.42 1.38 5.45
CA LEU A 10 2.27 0.99 6.57
C LEU A 10 3.19 -0.19 6.21
N ALA A 11 2.65 -1.21 5.52
CA ALA A 11 3.44 -2.34 5.05
C ALA A 11 4.60 -1.92 4.15
N LEU A 12 4.37 -1.02 3.19
CA LEU A 12 5.43 -0.57 2.31
C LEU A 12 6.41 0.39 3.01
N ALA A 13 5.93 1.24 3.91
CA ALA A 13 6.77 2.15 4.68
C ALA A 13 7.73 1.39 5.64
N GLU A 14 7.28 0.27 6.21
CA GLU A 14 8.10 -0.55 7.11
C GLU A 14 9.10 -1.43 6.35
N GLU A 15 8.68 -2.05 5.25
CA GLU A 15 9.52 -3.01 4.51
C GLU A 15 10.42 -2.37 3.44
N LEU A 16 10.09 -1.14 2.99
CA LEU A 16 10.73 -0.43 1.87
C LEU A 16 10.84 -1.26 0.57
N ASN A 17 10.05 -2.33 0.46
CA ASN A 17 10.09 -3.29 -0.64
C ASN A 17 8.70 -3.88 -0.89
N PHE A 18 8.18 -3.67 -2.10
CA PHE A 18 6.84 -4.14 -2.49
C PHE A 18 6.64 -5.65 -2.37
N ARG A 19 7.68 -6.47 -2.60
CA ARG A 19 7.55 -7.93 -2.47
C ARG A 19 7.44 -8.36 -1.01
N LEU A 20 8.23 -7.74 -0.13
CA LEU A 20 8.19 -8.00 1.31
C LEU A 20 6.89 -7.47 1.93
N ALA A 21 6.48 -6.26 1.55
CA ALA A 21 5.22 -5.66 1.98
C ALA A 21 4.00 -6.51 1.57
N ALA A 22 4.00 -7.04 0.34
CA ALA A 22 2.95 -7.93 -0.14
C ALA A 22 2.92 -9.31 0.54
N ALA A 23 3.94 -9.68 1.31
CA ALA A 23 3.96 -10.92 2.07
C ALA A 23 3.22 -10.82 3.41
N ARG A 24 2.77 -9.60 3.81
CA ARG A 24 2.00 -9.44 5.05
C ARG A 24 0.62 -10.12 4.94
N PRO A 25 0.19 -10.83 5.99
CA PRO A 25 -1.18 -11.33 6.08
C PRO A 25 -2.16 -10.18 5.86
N CYS A 26 -3.18 -10.40 5.02
CA CYS A 26 -4.17 -9.41 4.53
C CYS A 26 -3.76 -8.56 3.31
N LEU A 27 -2.54 -8.67 2.79
CA LEU A 27 -2.13 -8.02 1.53
C LEU A 27 -1.91 -9.07 0.44
N SER A 28 -2.47 -8.86 -0.76
CA SER A 28 -2.10 -9.60 -1.96
C SER A 28 -1.25 -8.71 -2.84
N GLN A 29 -0.19 -9.26 -3.46
CA GLN A 29 0.72 -8.50 -4.32
C GLN A 29 0.02 -7.67 -5.42
N PRO A 30 -0.98 -8.18 -6.18
CA PRO A 30 -1.69 -7.35 -7.16
C PRO A 30 -2.55 -6.25 -6.51
N GLY A 31 -2.99 -6.42 -5.26
CA GLY A 31 -3.77 -5.42 -4.53
C GLY A 31 -2.93 -4.29 -3.91
N LEU A 32 -1.65 -4.53 -3.58
CA LEU A 32 -0.82 -3.56 -2.87
C LEU A 32 -0.59 -2.27 -3.68
N SER A 33 -0.19 -2.41 -4.94
CA SER A 33 0.09 -1.26 -5.81
C SER A 33 -1.17 -0.47 -6.16
N GLU A 34 -2.29 -1.15 -6.42
CA GLU A 34 -3.59 -0.50 -6.70
C GLU A 34 -4.08 0.27 -5.47
N GLN A 35 -3.99 -0.31 -4.27
CA GLN A 35 -4.40 0.34 -3.02
C GLN A 35 -3.58 1.59 -2.70
N LEU A 36 -2.27 1.57 -2.99
CA LEU A 36 -1.40 2.74 -2.84
C LEU A 36 -1.69 3.80 -3.89
N GLN A 37 -1.90 3.41 -5.15
CA GLN A 37 -2.22 4.37 -6.20
C GLN A 37 -3.57 5.07 -5.94
N ASP A 38 -4.56 4.34 -5.45
CA ASP A 38 -5.84 4.91 -5.03
C ASP A 38 -5.68 5.86 -3.84
N LEU A 39 -4.82 5.50 -2.88
CA LEU A 39 -4.47 6.36 -1.74
C LEU A 39 -3.84 7.69 -2.19
N GLU A 40 -2.86 7.62 -3.09
CA GLU A 40 -2.18 8.79 -3.65
C GLU A 40 -3.14 9.70 -4.43
N ARG A 41 -4.01 9.11 -5.26
CA ARG A 41 -5.03 9.84 -6.01
C ARG A 41 -6.01 10.56 -5.09
N GLU A 42 -6.45 9.90 -4.03
CA GLU A 42 -7.39 10.48 -3.07
C GLU A 42 -6.75 11.58 -2.22
N LEU A 43 -5.47 11.45 -1.87
CA LEU A 43 -4.74 12.50 -1.14
C LEU A 43 -4.23 13.62 -2.05
N GLY A 44 -4.15 13.40 -3.37
CA GLY A 44 -3.54 14.33 -4.31
C GLY A 44 -2.03 14.49 -4.12
N VAL A 45 -1.37 13.50 -3.50
CA VAL A 45 0.08 13.51 -3.22
C VAL A 45 0.69 12.19 -3.61
N ARG A 46 1.96 12.22 -4.01
CA ARG A 46 2.76 11.02 -4.25
C ARG A 46 3.46 10.61 -2.96
N LEU A 47 3.24 9.38 -2.52
CA LEU A 47 3.79 8.80 -1.31
C LEU A 47 5.05 7.97 -1.62
N PHE A 48 5.11 7.30 -2.79
CA PHE A 48 6.24 6.46 -3.22
C PHE A 48 6.57 6.59 -4.72
#